data_AF-A0A9Q0PJ64-F1
#
_entry.id   AF-A0A9Q0PJ64-F1
#
_cell.length_a   1.000
_cell.length_b   1.000
_cell.length_c   1.000
_cell.angle_alpha   90.00
_cell.angle_beta   90.00
_cell.angle_gamma   90.00
#
_symmetry.space_group_name_H-M   'P 1'
#
loop_
_entity.id
_entity.type
_entity.pdbx_description
1 polymer ?
#
loop_
_entity_poly.entity_id
_entity_poly.type
_entity_poly.pdbx_seq_one_letter_code
_entity_poly.pdbx_strand_id
1 'polypeptide(L)'
;MEDGDEEVYQTELVQLFSEEDEVTVFFESLDGELNKVNQFYKNKESEFLERGEILNKQLGILLDLKRVLNEHRRKPNAGPALSLSWSSSPARSSLCSGNASFSLTQN
;
A
#
# COMPACT_ATOMS: atom_id res chain seq x y z
N MET A 1 -8.12 -12.87 -17.66
CA MET A 1 -8.51 -11.45 -17.58
C MET A 1 -9.57 -11.33 -18.65
N GLU A 2 -10.83 -11.13 -18.25
CA GLU A 2 -11.86 -10.76 -19.21
C GLU A 2 -11.39 -9.49 -19.90
N ASP A 3 -11.32 -9.54 -21.21
CA ASP A 3 -11.09 -8.38 -22.08
C ASP A 3 -12.31 -7.49 -21.85
N GLY A 4 -12.19 -6.59 -20.86
CA GLY A 4 -13.25 -5.67 -20.51
C GLY A 4 -13.32 -4.66 -21.64
N ASP A 5 -14.24 -4.92 -22.57
CA ASP A 5 -14.53 -4.06 -23.71
C ASP A 5 -14.46 -2.59 -23.27
N GLU A 6 -13.63 -1.81 -23.95
CA GLU A 6 -13.42 -0.40 -23.63
C GLU A 6 -14.76 0.33 -23.80
N GLU A 7 -15.51 0.51 -22.71
CA GLU A 7 -16.83 1.14 -22.76
C GLU A 7 -16.68 2.59 -23.24
N VAL A 8 -17.13 2.84 -24.47
CA VAL A 8 -17.21 4.16 -25.07
C VAL A 8 -18.64 4.67 -24.94
N TYR A 9 -18.80 5.83 -24.34
CA TYR A 9 -20.06 6.53 -24.19
C TYR A 9 -20.22 7.52 -25.34
N GLN A 10 -21.34 7.40 -26.05
CA GLN A 10 -21.70 8.30 -27.13
C GLN A 10 -23.17 8.69 -27.00
N THR A 11 -23.46 9.98 -27.10
CA THR A 11 -24.82 10.50 -27.04
C THR A 11 -25.48 10.37 -28.42
N GLU A 12 -26.66 9.75 -28.47
CA GLU A 12 -27.49 9.67 -29.68
C GLU A 12 -28.42 10.89 -29.76
N LEU A 13 -28.30 11.69 -30.82
CA LEU A 13 -29.14 12.86 -31.06
C LEU A 13 -30.37 12.50 -31.88
N VAL A 14 -31.53 13.03 -31.48
CA VAL A 14 -32.76 12.96 -32.27
C VAL A 14 -32.62 13.89 -33.48
N GLN A 15 -33.23 13.52 -34.62
CA GLN A 15 -33.09 14.22 -35.90
C GLN A 15 -33.26 15.75 -35.85
N LEU A 16 -34.13 16.26 -34.98
CA LEU A 16 -34.36 17.70 -34.80
C LEU A 16 -33.10 18.46 -34.32
N PHE A 17 -32.21 17.77 -33.60
CA PHE A 17 -30.99 18.32 -33.02
C PHE A 17 -29.73 17.99 -33.81
N SER A 18 -29.80 17.01 -34.73
CA SER A 18 -28.66 16.66 -35.59
C SER A 18 -28.49 17.60 -36.79
N GLU A 19 -29.50 18.41 -37.11
CA GLU A 19 -29.43 19.40 -38.20
C GLU A 19 -28.64 20.65 -37.80
N GLU A 20 -28.39 20.83 -36.50
CA GLU A 20 -27.61 21.94 -35.95
C GLU A 20 -26.19 21.48 -35.62
N ASP A 21 -25.22 21.87 -36.44
CA ASP A 21 -23.81 21.50 -36.29
C ASP A 21 -23.26 21.87 -34.90
N GLU A 22 -23.69 23.00 -34.34
CA GLU A 22 -23.26 23.47 -33.01
C GLU A 22 -23.66 22.50 -31.89
N VAL A 23 -24.86 21.91 -31.99
CA VAL A 23 -25.35 20.93 -31.01
C VAL A 23 -24.58 19.63 -31.12
N THR A 24 -24.27 19.20 -32.34
CA THR A 24 -23.49 17.98 -32.58
C THR A 24 -22.07 18.11 -31.99
N VAL A 25 -21.37 19.21 -32.29
CA VAL A 25 -20.01 19.47 -31.77
C VAL A 25 -19.99 19.55 -30.24
N PHE A 26 -21.04 20.11 -29.63
CA PHE A 26 -21.17 20.17 -28.17
C PHE A 26 -21.23 18.77 -27.55
N PHE A 27 -22.09 17.89 -28.06
CA PHE A 27 -22.22 16.54 -27.52
C PHE A 27 -21.00 15.66 -27.81
N GLU A 28 -20.38 15.79 -28.98
CA GLU A 28 -19.10 15.12 -29.27
C GLU A 28 -18.01 15.54 -28.27
N SER A 29 -17.93 16.83 -27.94
CA SER A 29 -16.98 17.34 -26.95
C SER A 29 -17.29 16.83 -25.54
N LEU A 30 -18.56 16.76 -25.16
CA LEU A 30 -18.99 16.21 -23.87
C LEU A 30 -18.69 14.72 -23.75
N ASP A 31 -19.01 13.93 -24.77
CA ASP A 31 -18.75 12.51 -24.82
C ASP A 31 -17.24 12.25 -24.74
N GLY A 32 -16.43 13.05 -25.44
CA GLY A 32 -14.97 13.01 -25.35
C GLY A 32 -14.44 13.23 -23.92
N GLU A 33 -14.90 14.26 -23.23
CA GLU A 33 -14.45 14.54 -21.85
C GLU A 33 -14.97 13.49 -20.86
N LEU A 34 -16.20 12.99 -21.04
CA LEU A 34 -16.76 11.91 -20.22
C LEU A 34 -15.93 10.63 -20.35
N ASN A 35 -15.65 10.20 -21.58
CA ASN A 35 -14.84 9.01 -21.85
C ASN A 35 -13.44 9.14 -21.25
N LYS A 36 -12.80 10.30 -21.40
CA LYS A 36 -11.49 10.60 -20.82
C LYS A 36 -11.49 10.52 -19.30
N VAL A 37 -12.48 11.09 -18.63
CA VAL A 37 -12.62 11.01 -17.17
C VAL A 37 -12.84 9.56 -16.73
N ASN A 38 -13.70 8.82 -17.43
CA ASN A 38 -14.00 7.43 -17.08
C ASN A 38 -12.76 6.54 -17.25
N GLN A 39 -12.05 6.67 -18.38
CA GLN A 39 -10.77 5.98 -18.62
C GLN A 39 -9.73 6.32 -17.55
N PHE A 40 -9.63 7.59 -17.14
CA PHE A 40 -8.72 7.98 -16.06
C PHE A 40 -9.01 7.21 -14.76
N TYR A 41 -10.28 7.14 -14.36
CA TYR A 41 -10.64 6.43 -13.12
C TYR A 41 -10.48 4.92 -13.24
N LYS A 42 -10.84 4.30 -14.38
CA LYS A 42 -10.58 2.87 -14.63
C LYS A 42 -9.10 2.54 -14.53
N ASN A 43 -8.25 3.37 -15.14
CA ASN A 43 -6.79 3.21 -15.06
C ASN A 43 -6.27 3.38 -13.63
N LYS A 44 -6.79 4.36 -12.89
CA LYS A 44 -6.41 4.57 -11.49
C LYS A 44 -6.85 3.44 -10.58
N GLU A 45 -8.07 2.94 -10.74
CA GLU A 45 -8.57 1.79 -10.00
C GLU A 45 -7.67 0.56 -10.21
N SER A 46 -7.36 0.25 -11.47
CA SER A 46 -6.45 -0.86 -11.82
C SER A 46 -5.06 -0.68 -11.19
N GLU A 47 -4.48 0.52 -11.27
CA GLU A 47 -3.19 0.85 -10.64
C GLU A 47 -3.23 0.63 -9.12
N PHE A 48 -4.31 1.05 -8.44
CA PHE A 48 -4.45 0.87 -7.00
C PHE A 48 -4.68 -0.58 -6.59
N LEU A 49 -5.41 -1.35 -7.39
CA LEU A 49 -5.59 -2.79 -7.17
C LEU A 49 -4.24 -3.51 -7.27
N GLU A 50 -3.47 -3.27 -8.33
CA GLU A 50 -2.14 -3.88 -8.50
C GLU A 50 -1.20 -3.52 -7.34
N ARG A 51 -1.15 -2.24 -6.95
CA ARG A 51 -0.35 -1.78 -5.80
C ARG A 51 -0.81 -2.44 -4.49
N GLY A 52 -2.13 -2.59 -4.30
CA GLY A 52 -2.71 -3.26 -3.15
C GLY A 52 -2.33 -4.75 -3.08
N GLU A 53 -2.33 -5.43 -4.22
CA GLU A 53 -1.89 -6.83 -4.31
C GLU A 53 -0.40 -6.99 -3.96
N ILE A 54 0.46 -6.09 -4.46
CA ILE A 54 1.89 -6.09 -4.12
C ILE A 54 2.08 -5.88 -2.62
N LEU A 55 1.36 -4.92 -2.03
CA LEU A 55 1.45 -4.66 -0.60
C LEU A 55 0.96 -5.85 0.24
N ASN A 56 -0.12 -6.51 -0.18
CA ASN A 56 -0.61 -7.73 0.48
C ASN A 56 0.41 -8.87 0.43
N LYS A 57 1.11 -9.05 -0.71
CA LYS A 57 2.20 -10.04 -0.82
C LYS A 57 3.34 -9.72 0.15
N GLN A 58 3.75 -8.45 0.25
CA GLN A 58 4.76 -8.00 1.22
C GLN A 58 4.34 -8.28 2.66
N LEU A 59 3.09 -7.99 3.02
CA LEU A 59 2.55 -8.28 4.35
C LEU A 59 2.55 -9.78 4.66
N GLY A 60 2.17 -10.62 3.68
CA GLY A 60 2.25 -12.08 3.81
C GLY A 60 3.65 -12.57 4.17
N ILE A 61 4.67 -12.09 3.45
CA ILE A 61 6.08 -12.43 3.72
C ILE A 61 6.48 -12.02 5.15
N LEU A 62 6.10 -10.83 5.60
CA LEU A 62 6.42 -10.36 6.95
C LEU A 62 5.73 -11.20 8.03
N LEU A 63 4.50 -11.65 7.80
CA LEU A 63 3.79 -12.54 8.72
C LEU A 63 4.45 -13.92 8.82
N ASP A 64 4.92 -14.46 7.70
CA ASP A 64 5.64 -15.73 7.67
C ASP A 64 6.97 -15.63 8.41
N LEU A 65 7.75 -14.56 8.17
CA LEU A 65 9.00 -14.29 8.90
C LEU A 65 8.76 -14.17 10.41
N LYS A 66 7.70 -13.44 10.81
CA LYS A 66 7.31 -13.31 12.21
C LYS A 66 6.94 -14.67 12.83
N ARG A 67 6.28 -15.55 12.08
CA ARG A 67 5.94 -16.90 12.54
C ARG A 67 7.20 -17.72 12.82
N VAL A 68 8.13 -17.76 11.86
CA VAL A 68 9.41 -18.48 11.99
C VAL A 68 10.20 -17.99 13.22
N LEU A 69 10.28 -16.67 13.42
CA LEU A 69 10.98 -16.10 14.58
C LEU A 69 10.32 -16.52 15.92
N ASN A 70 9.00 -16.51 15.98
CA ASN A 70 8.26 -16.90 17.19
C ASN A 70 8.37 -18.40 17.49
N GLU A 71 8.39 -19.26 16.46
CA GLU A 71 8.62 -20.70 16.62
C GLU A 71 10.01 -20.98 17.19
N HIS A 72 11.05 -20.31 16.69
CA HIS A 72 12.41 -20.41 17.23
C HIS A 72 12.49 -19.96 18.69
N ARG A 73 11.73 -18.93 19.09
CA ARG A 73 11.68 -18.45 20.48
C ARG A 73 10.94 -19.41 21.42
N ARG A 74 10.04 -20.25 20.91
CA ARG A 74 9.25 -21.24 21.68
C ARG A 74 9.87 -22.62 21.74
N LYS A 75 11.05 -22.85 21.18
CA LYS A 75 11.81 -24.08 21.36
C LYS A 75 12.56 -23.97 22.69
N PRO A 76 12.05 -24.52 23.82
CA PRO A 76 12.89 -24.65 25.00
C PRO A 76 14.08 -25.52 24.59
N ASN A 77 15.27 -25.07 24.94
CA ASN A 77 16.50 -25.80 24.75
C ASN A 77 16.45 -27.04 25.66
N ALA A 78 15.70 -28.07 25.26
CA ALA A 78 15.66 -29.37 25.93
C ALA A 78 16.86 -30.20 25.46
N GLY A 79 18.06 -29.71 25.77
CA GLY A 79 19.29 -30.50 25.82
C GLY A 79 19.51 -30.99 27.27
N PRO A 80 20.10 -32.18 27.46
CA PRO A 80 19.99 -32.93 28.71
C PRO A 80 20.64 -32.17 29.88
N ALA A 81 19.97 -32.21 31.03
CA ALA A 81 20.47 -31.68 32.28
C ALA A 81 21.87 -32.25 32.59
N LEU A 82 22.90 -31.44 32.42
CA LEU A 82 24.15 -31.58 33.14
C LEU A 82 24.45 -30.24 33.78
N SER A 83 24.20 -30.21 35.09
CA SER A 83 24.62 -29.17 36.02
C SER A 83 26.14 -29.03 36.00
N LEU A 84 26.67 -27.90 35.54
CA LEU A 84 27.94 -27.39 36.06
C LEU A 84 27.84 -25.90 36.33
N SER A 85 28.11 -25.56 37.59
CA SER A 85 28.04 -24.24 38.20
C SER A 85 28.98 -23.24 37.53
N TRP A 86 28.47 -22.09 37.11
CA TRP A 86 29.28 -20.88 36.98
C TRP A 86 28.81 -19.87 38.01
N SER A 87 29.64 -19.69 39.03
CA SER A 87 29.46 -18.74 40.12
C SER A 87 29.82 -17.31 39.73
N SER A 88 29.03 -16.38 40.28
CA SER A 88 29.34 -14.99 40.65
C SER A 88 29.58 -13.93 39.56
N SER A 89 28.60 -13.04 39.38
CA SER A 89 28.70 -11.62 39.83
C SER A 89 27.38 -10.85 39.59
N PRO A 90 26.86 -10.07 40.57
CA PRO A 90 25.76 -9.14 40.35
C PRO A 90 26.32 -7.72 40.14
N ALA A 91 26.43 -7.26 38.89
CA ALA A 91 26.74 -5.86 38.62
C ALA A 91 25.45 -5.04 38.55
N ARG A 92 25.24 -4.31 39.64
CA ARG A 92 24.21 -3.31 39.97
C ARG A 92 23.67 -2.50 38.78
N SER A 93 22.35 -2.35 38.78
CA SER A 93 21.58 -1.32 38.09
C SER A 93 22.13 0.10 38.33
N SER A 94 22.33 0.88 37.27
CA SER A 94 22.33 2.35 37.35
C SER A 94 21.48 2.95 36.24
N LEU A 95 20.26 3.32 36.59
CA LEU A 95 19.55 4.42 35.95
C LEU A 95 20.30 5.70 36.32
N CYS A 96 20.81 6.45 35.34
CA CYS A 96 21.04 7.88 35.52
C CYS A 96 20.94 8.61 34.19
N SER A 97 20.09 9.64 34.20
CA SER A 97 19.65 10.51 33.13
C SER A 97 20.78 11.21 32.37
N GLY A 98 20.70 11.22 31.04
CA GLY A 98 21.40 12.19 30.20
C GLY A 98 20.41 13.26 29.73
N ASN A 99 20.41 14.41 30.40
CA ASN A 99 19.68 15.60 29.94
C ASN A 99 20.31 16.14 28.65
N ALA A 100 19.45 16.55 27.73
CA ALA A 100 19.79 17.16 26.46
C ALA A 100 20.39 18.57 26.62
N SER A 101 21.42 18.87 25.83
CA SER A 101 21.86 20.23 25.53
C SER A 101 22.45 20.28 24.12
N PHE A 102 21.59 20.47 23.11
CA PHE A 102 22.01 20.88 21.78
C PHE A 102 21.87 22.41 21.71
N SER A 103 22.99 23.11 21.78
CA SER A 103 23.06 24.57 21.62
C SER A 103 22.81 24.94 20.16
N LEU A 104 21.76 25.71 19.92
CA LEU A 104 21.44 26.33 18.64
C LEU A 104 22.36 27.55 18.43
N THR A 105 23.37 27.43 17.57
CA THR A 105 24.09 28.59 17.02
C THR A 105 23.42 29.02 15.73
N GLN A 106 22.82 30.21 15.76
CA GLN A 106 22.33 30.97 14.62
C GLN A 106 23.49 31.80 14.07
N ASN A 107 23.72 31.73 12.75
CA ASN A 107 24.37 32.77 11.95
C ASN A 107 23.91 32.62 10.50
#